data_AF-A0A842KEP3-F1
#
_entry.id   AF-A0A842KEP3-F1
#
_cell.length_a   1.000
_cell.length_b   1.000
_cell.length_c   1.000
_cell.angle_alpha   90.00
_cell.angle_beta   90.00
_cell.angle_gamma   90.00
#
_symmetry.space_group_name_H-M   'P 1'
#
loop_
_entity.id
_entity.type
_entity.pdbx_description
1 polymer ?
#
loop_
_entity_poly.entity_id
_entity_poly.type
_entity_poly.pdbx_seq_one_letter_code
_entity_poly.pdbx_strand_id
1 'polypeptide(L)'
;MKKVPQIKQNGKIARKWGAKEGDKLLIPSPSEVNEIMKKVTERKLITINEIRAILVKKHNATITRQLTTGIFARISAEAEGARREEMYPVERNSKKLLEGEGHKI
;
A
#
# COMPACT_ATOMS: atom_id res chain seq x y z
N MET A 1 -12.12 -7.26 13.81
CA MET A 1 -10.70 -7.29 13.36
C MET A 1 -10.38 -8.66 12.78
N LYS A 2 -9.99 -8.77 11.50
CA LYS A 2 -9.53 -10.05 10.95
C LYS A 2 -8.19 -10.43 11.60
N LYS A 3 -8.06 -11.69 12.03
CA LYS A 3 -6.84 -12.19 12.69
C LYS A 3 -5.73 -12.29 11.64
N VAL A 4 -4.68 -11.50 11.81
CA VAL A 4 -3.49 -11.54 10.95
C VAL A 4 -2.47 -12.53 11.51
N PRO A 5 -1.80 -13.32 10.67
CA PRO A 5 -0.80 -14.26 11.14
C PRO A 5 0.42 -13.51 11.70
N GLN A 6 0.80 -13.86 12.92
CA GLN A 6 2.04 -13.45 13.55
C GLN A 6 2.90 -14.70 13.76
N ILE A 7 4.11 -14.69 13.22
CA ILE A 7 5.05 -15.80 13.34
C ILE A 7 6.22 -15.39 14.24
N LYS A 8 6.70 -16.32 15.08
CA LYS A 8 7.95 -16.13 15.81
C LYS A 8 9.11 -16.36 14.85
N GLN A 9 10.12 -15.50 14.90
CA GLN A 9 11.32 -15.67 14.09
C GLN A 9 12.29 -16.70 14.67
N ASN A 10 12.89 -17.51 13.79
CA ASN A 10 14.03 -18.38 14.10
C ASN A 10 15.32 -17.55 14.12
N GLY A 11 16.16 -17.74 15.14
CA GLY A 11 17.34 -16.92 15.45
C GLY A 11 18.35 -16.74 14.31
N LYS A 12 18.55 -17.74 13.43
CA LYS A 12 19.50 -17.61 12.29
C LYS A 12 19.05 -16.58 11.25
N ILE A 13 17.77 -16.54 10.93
CA ILE A 13 17.20 -15.63 9.93
C ILE A 13 16.91 -14.27 10.57
N ALA A 14 16.52 -14.26 11.85
CA ALA A 14 16.21 -13.05 12.60
C ALA A 14 17.34 -12.01 12.54
N ARG A 15 18.58 -12.42 12.84
CA ARG A 15 19.74 -11.50 12.89
C ARG A 15 20.03 -10.80 11.58
N LYS A 16 19.85 -11.46 10.43
CA LYS A 16 20.08 -10.86 9.10
C LYS A 16 19.16 -9.68 8.81
N TRP A 17 18.00 -9.63 9.46
CA TRP A 17 16.96 -8.63 9.21
C TRP A 17 16.75 -7.69 10.41
N GLY A 18 17.70 -7.64 11.34
CA GLY A 18 17.62 -6.81 12.54
C GLY A 18 16.59 -7.26 13.56
N ALA A 19 16.11 -8.50 13.46
CA ALA A 19 15.18 -9.12 14.41
C ALA A 19 15.94 -9.98 15.43
N LYS A 20 15.34 -10.19 16.59
CA LYS A 20 15.78 -11.13 17.62
C LYS A 20 14.97 -12.42 17.55
N GLU A 21 15.56 -13.49 18.06
CA GLU A 21 14.82 -14.74 18.23
C GLU A 21 13.62 -14.51 19.16
N GLY A 22 12.45 -15.02 18.77
CA GLY A 22 11.21 -14.80 19.52
C GLY A 22 10.44 -13.51 19.16
N ASP A 23 11.00 -12.63 18.32
CA ASP A 23 10.27 -11.45 17.85
C ASP A 23 9.00 -11.83 17.10
N LYS A 24 7.92 -11.06 17.33
CA LYS A 24 6.66 -11.20 16.60
C LYS A 24 6.81 -10.53 15.25
N LEU A 25 6.88 -11.36 14.22
CA LEU A 25 6.89 -10.93 12.84
C LEU A 25 5.47 -10.90 12.29
N LEU A 26 5.00 -9.71 11.97
CA LEU A 26 3.71 -9.47 11.34
C LEU A 26 3.81 -9.67 9.82
N ILE A 27 2.89 -10.47 9.29
CA ILE A 27 2.59 -10.51 7.86
C ILE A 27 1.27 -9.75 7.68
N PRO A 28 1.29 -8.54 7.10
CA PRO A 28 0.08 -7.74 6.94
C PRO A 28 -0.84 -8.37 5.89
N SER A 29 -2.13 -8.07 5.96
CA SER A 29 -3.03 -8.37 4.84
C SER A 29 -2.95 -7.30 3.74
N PRO A 30 -3.19 -7.63 2.46
CA PRO A 30 -3.21 -6.63 1.39
C PRO A 30 -4.20 -5.49 1.67
N SER A 31 -5.38 -5.83 2.19
CA SER A 31 -6.41 -4.86 2.56
C SER A 31 -5.91 -3.87 3.60
N GLU A 32 -5.14 -4.30 4.62
CA GLU A 32 -4.64 -3.37 5.62
C GLU A 32 -3.59 -2.40 5.09
N VAL A 33 -2.74 -2.85 4.18
CA VAL A 33 -1.79 -1.96 3.50
C VAL A 33 -2.58 -0.94 2.67
N ASN A 34 -3.57 -1.39 1.91
CA ASN A 34 -4.45 -0.53 1.13
C ASN A 34 -5.19 0.50 1.99
N GLU A 35 -5.77 0.10 3.13
CA GLU A 35 -6.47 1.01 4.04
C GLU A 35 -5.54 2.05 4.68
N ILE A 36 -4.24 1.77 4.84
CA ILE A 36 -3.25 2.78 5.24
C ILE A 36 -2.96 3.72 4.07
N MET A 37 -2.76 3.19 2.86
CA MET A 37 -2.48 3.98 1.67
C MET A 37 -3.62 4.92 1.29
N LYS A 38 -4.88 4.49 1.41
CA LYS A 38 -6.07 5.32 1.16
C LYS A 38 -6.19 6.54 2.07
N LYS A 39 -5.54 6.53 3.24
CA LYS A 39 -5.54 7.68 4.17
C LYS A 39 -4.56 8.77 3.75
N VAL A 40 -3.70 8.50 2.78
CA VAL A 40 -2.76 9.48 2.24
C VAL A 40 -3.53 10.42 1.34
N THR A 41 -3.61 11.69 1.75
CA THR A 41 -4.27 12.73 0.96
C THR A 41 -3.45 13.05 -0.28
N GLU A 42 -4.10 13.64 -1.29
CA GLU A 42 -3.40 14.10 -2.50
C GLU A 42 -2.22 15.02 -2.15
N ARG A 43 -1.17 14.93 -2.97
CA ARG A 43 0.11 15.65 -2.79
C ARG A 43 0.91 15.28 -1.55
N LYS A 44 0.52 14.26 -0.78
CA LYS A 44 1.34 13.67 0.28
C LYS A 44 1.95 12.35 -0.17
N LEU A 45 3.11 12.04 0.38
CA LEU A 45 3.81 10.78 0.18
C LEU A 45 3.75 9.97 1.47
N ILE A 46 3.65 8.65 1.33
CA ILE A 46 3.93 7.71 2.40
C ILE A 46 4.97 6.71 1.92
N THR A 47 5.90 6.37 2.80
CA THR A 47 6.95 5.40 2.55
C THR A 47 6.59 4.03 3.10
N ILE A 48 7.23 2.99 2.58
CA ILE A 48 7.08 1.63 3.11
C ILE A 48 7.47 1.55 4.60
N ASN A 49 8.46 2.32 5.03
CA ASN A 49 8.88 2.33 6.44
C ASN A 49 7.81 2.93 7.36
N GLU A 50 7.12 3.98 6.93
CA GLU A 50 6.01 4.56 7.67
C GLU A 50 4.82 3.60 7.74
N ILE A 51 4.46 2.96 6.62
CA ILE A 51 3.42 1.91 6.60
C ILE A 51 3.77 0.79 7.60
N ARG A 52 5.02 0.34 7.61
CA ARG A 52 5.49 -0.70 8.54
C ARG A 52 5.36 -0.25 10.00
N ALA A 53 5.74 0.99 10.32
CA ALA A 53 5.62 1.53 11.67
C ALA A 53 4.15 1.58 12.14
N ILE A 54 3.22 1.98 11.27
CA ILE A 54 1.79 1.99 11.54
C ILE A 54 1.28 0.56 11.82
N LEU A 55 1.68 -0.42 11.01
CA LEU A 55 1.28 -1.82 11.16
C LEU A 55 1.79 -2.46 12.45
N VAL A 56 3.05 -2.19 12.82
CA VAL A 56 3.65 -2.66 14.07
C VAL A 56 2.86 -2.13 15.28
N LYS A 57 2.57 -0.83 15.29
CA LYS A 57 1.78 -0.18 16.36
C LYS A 57 0.36 -0.76 16.45
N LYS A 58 -0.30 -0.97 15.31
CA LYS A 58 -1.68 -1.46 15.23
C LYS A 58 -1.84 -2.89 15.78
N HIS A 59 -0.85 -3.75 15.59
CA HIS A 59 -0.92 -5.18 15.94
C HIS A 59 -0.07 -5.58 17.15
N ASN A 60 0.56 -4.62 17.81
CA ASN A 60 1.50 -4.84 18.92
C ASN A 60 2.54 -5.92 18.59
N ALA A 61 3.07 -5.85 17.37
CA ALA A 61 4.13 -6.73 16.87
C ALA A 61 5.51 -6.12 17.17
N THR A 62 6.59 -6.87 16.94
CA THR A 62 7.95 -6.29 17.03
C THR A 62 8.37 -5.71 15.70
N ILE A 63 8.12 -6.45 14.61
CA ILE A 63 8.51 -6.09 13.25
C ILE A 63 7.49 -6.56 12.22
N THR A 64 7.50 -5.93 11.05
CA THR A 64 6.68 -6.32 9.89
C THR A 64 7.58 -6.83 8.76
N ARG A 65 7.15 -7.88 8.05
CA ARG A 65 7.82 -8.36 6.82
C ARG A 65 7.90 -7.24 5.77
N GLN A 66 9.13 -6.90 5.38
CA GLN A 66 9.42 -5.85 4.40
C GLN A 66 8.95 -6.20 2.99
N LEU A 67 9.19 -7.44 2.54
CA LEU A 67 8.85 -7.89 1.18
C LEU A 67 7.33 -7.87 0.93
N THR A 68 6.56 -8.47 1.85
CA THR A 68 5.10 -8.54 1.71
C THR A 68 4.46 -7.16 1.75
N THR A 69 4.97 -6.25 2.59
CA THR A 69 4.47 -4.87 2.65
C THR A 69 4.71 -4.14 1.32
N GLY A 70 5.89 -4.30 0.72
CA GLY A 70 6.20 -3.68 -0.58
C GLY A 70 5.35 -4.22 -1.71
N ILE A 71 5.20 -5.55 -1.82
CA ILE A 71 4.37 -6.20 -2.85
C ILE A 71 2.91 -5.73 -2.73
N PHE A 72 2.35 -5.72 -1.52
CA PHE A 72 0.95 -5.30 -1.33
C PHE A 72 0.75 -3.80 -1.56
N ALA A 73 1.74 -2.97 -1.24
CA ALA A 73 1.69 -1.55 -1.56
C ALA A 73 1.65 -1.34 -3.08
N ARG A 74 2.47 -2.07 -3.82
CA ARG A 74 2.49 -2.01 -5.30
C ARG A 74 1.17 -2.46 -5.91
N ILE A 75 0.64 -3.61 -5.49
CA ILE A 75 -0.67 -4.11 -5.93
C ILE A 75 -1.77 -3.09 -5.65
N SER A 76 -1.77 -2.47 -4.47
CA SER A 76 -2.79 -1.47 -4.10
C SER A 76 -2.69 -0.21 -4.98
N ALA A 77 -1.47 0.24 -5.28
CA ALA A 77 -1.24 1.38 -6.16
C ALA A 77 -1.68 1.10 -7.61
N GLU A 78 -1.28 -0.06 -8.15
CA GLU A 78 -1.63 -0.46 -9.52
C GLU A 78 -3.15 -0.66 -9.68
N ALA A 79 -3.82 -1.28 -8.70
CA ALA A 79 -5.27 -1.44 -8.70
C ALA A 79 -6.02 -0.09 -8.70
N GLU A 80 -5.52 0.90 -7.94
CA GLU A 80 -6.11 2.24 -7.94
C GLU A 80 -5.81 3.01 -9.23
N GLY A 81 -4.65 2.78 -9.85
CA GLY A 81 -4.30 3.30 -11.17
C GLY A 81 -5.28 2.81 -12.24
N ALA A 82 -5.47 1.49 -12.34
CA ALA A 82 -6.42 0.89 -13.27
C ALA A 82 -7.86 1.39 -13.06
N ARG A 83 -8.30 1.49 -11.79
CA ARG A 83 -9.63 2.03 -11.44
C ARG A 83 -9.80 3.48 -11.90
N ARG A 84 -8.74 4.31 -11.82
CA ARG A 84 -8.76 5.70 -12.30
C ARG A 84 -8.82 5.78 -13.82
N GLU A 85 -8.10 4.89 -14.53
CA GLU A 85 -8.15 4.81 -15.99
C GLU A 85 -9.55 4.41 -16.50
N GLU A 86 -10.21 3.45 -15.84
CA GLU A 86 -11.60 3.09 -16.15
C GLU A 86 -12.56 4.27 -15.93
N MET A 87 -12.37 5.02 -14.84
CA MET A 87 -13.18 6.20 -14.51
C MET A 87 -12.95 7.36 -15.49
N TYR A 88 -11.72 7.51 -15.99
CA TYR A 88 -11.30 8.59 -16.90
C TYR A 88 -10.59 8.03 -18.13
N PRO A 89 -11.32 7.44 -19.10
CA PRO A 89 -10.71 6.88 -20.29
C PRO A 89 -10.03 7.99 -21.10
N VAL A 90 -8.74 7.83 -21.39
CA VAL A 90 -7.92 8.81 -22.10
C VAL A 90 -8.50 9.21 -23.46
N GLU A 91 -9.13 8.27 -24.17
CA GLU A 91 -9.79 8.50 -25.46
C GLU A 91 -11.09 9.32 -25.35
N ARG A 92 -11.78 9.24 -24.21
CA ARG A 92 -13.01 10.00 -23.97
C ARG A 92 -12.71 11.47 -23.63
N ASN A 93 -11.55 11.74 -23.04
CA ASN A 93 -11.07 13.08 -22.75
C ASN A 93 -10.53 13.79 -24.00
N SER A 94 -9.83 13.09 -24.90
CA SER A 94 -9.32 13.71 -26.15
C SER A 94 -10.45 14.14 -27.08
N LYS A 95 -11.52 13.34 -27.25
CA LYS A 95 -12.68 13.77 -28.04
C LYS A 95 -13.43 14.96 -27.43
N LYS A 96 -13.63 15.00 -26.10
CA LYS A 96 -14.27 16.14 -25.43
C LYS A 96 -13.46 17.44 -25.54
N LEU A 97 -12.14 17.35 -25.57
CA LEU A 97 -11.26 18.51 -25.78
C LEU A 97 -11.29 18.99 -27.23
N LEU A 98 -11.50 18.09 -28.20
CA LEU A 98 -11.56 18.44 -29.63
C LEU A 98 -12.97 18.86 -30.07
N GLU A 99 -14.03 18.44 -29.39
CA GLU A 99 -15.43 18.79 -29.68
C GLU A 99 -15.94 20.01 -28.89
N GLY A 100 -15.07 20.63 -28.07
CA GLY A 100 -15.44 21.62 -27.04
C GLY A 100 -15.11 23.09 -27.29
N GLU A 101 -14.72 23.50 -28.50
CA GLU A 101 -14.48 24.92 -28.83
C GLU A 101 -15.18 25.34 -30.13
N GLY A 102 -16.51 25.24 -30.12
CA GLY A 102 -17.39 25.94 -31.06
C GLY A 102 -18.02 27.16 -30.42
N HIS A 103 -17.22 28.10 -29.90
CA HIS A 103 -17.75 29.43 -29.56
C HIS A 103 -18.11 30.13 -30.88
N LYS A 104 -19.42 30.23 -31.14
CA LYS A 104 -19.97 31.10 -32.19
C LYS A 104 -19.50 32.53 -31.93
N ILE A 105 -18.76 33.06 -32.91
CA ILE A 105 -18.66 34.50 -33.22
C ILE A 105 -20.05 35.13 -33.39
#